data_AF-A0A831LJV8-F1
#
_entry.id   AF-A0A831LJV8-F1
#
_cell.length_a   1.000
_cell.length_b   1.000
_cell.length_c   1.000
_cell.angle_alpha   90.00
_cell.angle_beta   90.00
_cell.angle_gamma   90.00
#
_symmetry.space_group_name_H-M   'P 1'
#
loop_
_entity.id
_entity.type
_entity.pdbx_description
1 polymer ?
#
loop_
_entity_poly.entity_id
_entity_poly.type
_entity_poly.pdbx_seq_one_letter_code
_entity_poly.pdbx_strand_id
1 'polypeptide(L)' 'RLLTKEQERLYRHENTVRLLNPENVLNRGYTLTLKAGKIVKSAALLGVNDEIETRFADGKIQSKITKKE' A
#
# COMPACT_ATOMS: atom_id res chain seq x y z
N ARG A 1 4.16 0.77 -37.38
CA ARG A 1 5.27 1.15 -36.47
C ARG A 1 4.84 2.15 -35.40
N LEU A 2 4.09 3.22 -35.72
CA LEU A 2 3.56 4.16 -34.70
C LEU A 2 2.53 3.50 -33.76
N LEU A 3 1.57 2.75 -34.34
CA LEU A 3 0.53 2.02 -33.59
C LEU A 3 1.10 1.05 -32.54
N THR A 4 2.17 0.32 -32.88
CA THR A 4 2.84 -0.62 -31.98
C THR A 4 3.48 0.09 -30.79
N LYS A 5 4.08 1.27 -31.01
CA LYS A 5 4.67 2.10 -29.95
C LYS A 5 3.63 2.65 -28.98
N GLU A 6 2.49 3.11 -29.49
CA GLU A 6 1.38 3.57 -28.65
C GLU A 6 0.75 2.41 -27.87
N GLN A 7 0.63 1.22 -28.47
CA GLN A 7 0.16 0.01 -27.78
C GLN A 7 1.10 -0.39 -26.63
N GLU A 8 2.41 -0.37 -26.85
CA GLU A 8 3.41 -0.65 -25.80
C GLU A 8 3.44 0.41 -24.70
N ARG A 9 3.13 1.66 -25.04
CA ARG A 9 3.03 2.76 -24.07
C ARG A 9 1.78 2.62 -23.21
N LEU A 10 0.64 2.30 -23.81
CA LEU A 10 -0.61 2.01 -23.09
C LEU A 10 -0.45 0.79 -22.18
N TYR A 11 0.13 -0.30 -22.68
CA TYR A 11 0.40 -1.50 -21.89
C TYR A 11 1.32 -1.24 -20.69
N ARG A 12 2.32 -0.35 -20.85
CA ARG A 12 3.18 0.06 -19.74
C ARG A 12 2.43 0.89 -18.69
N HIS A 13 1.61 1.86 -19.12
CA HIS A 13 0.81 2.66 -18.20
C HIS A 13 -0.25 1.81 -17.47
N GLU A 14 -0.89 0.88 -18.16
CA GLU A 14 -1.85 -0.05 -17.59
C GLU A 14 -1.20 -0.98 -16.55
N ASN A 15 -0.01 -1.51 -16.84
CA ASN A 15 0.76 -2.28 -15.87
C ASN A 15 1.22 -1.44 -14.67
N THR A 16 1.63 -0.18 -14.88
CA THR A 16 1.94 0.74 -13.78
C THR A 16 0.70 0.99 -12.92
N VAL A 17 -0.46 1.26 -13.51
CA VAL A 17 -1.73 1.44 -12.77
C VAL A 17 -2.13 0.16 -12.03
N ARG A 18 -1.93 -1.02 -12.63
CA ARG A 18 -2.22 -2.33 -12.01
C ARG A 18 -1.28 -2.67 -10.85
N LEU A 19 -0.01 -2.30 -10.95
CA LEU A 19 0.98 -2.39 -9.87
C LEU A 19 0.71 -1.36 -8.77
N LEU A 20 0.15 -0.20 -9.14
CA LEU A 20 -0.32 0.83 -8.22
C LEU A 20 -1.72 0.54 -7.68
N ASN A 21 -2.43 -0.49 -8.15
CA ASN A 21 -3.68 -0.93 -7.52
C ASN A 21 -3.31 -1.65 -6.22
N PRO A 22 -3.51 -1.02 -5.05
CA PRO A 22 -3.10 -1.57 -3.77
C PRO A 22 -3.73 -2.95 -3.51
N GLU A 23 -4.86 -3.30 -4.15
CA GLU A 23 -5.48 -4.62 -4.03
C GLU A 23 -4.54 -5.76 -4.43
N ASN A 24 -3.76 -5.61 -5.51
CA ASN A 24 -2.84 -6.67 -5.94
C ASN A 24 -1.67 -6.85 -4.98
N VAL A 25 -1.27 -5.78 -4.28
CA VAL A 25 -0.23 -5.81 -3.26
C VAL A 25 -0.77 -6.43 -1.98
N LEU A 26 -1.98 -6.05 -1.56
CA LEU A 26 -2.66 -6.63 -0.41
C LEU A 26 -2.93 -8.13 -0.61
N ASN A 27 -3.40 -8.54 -1.79
CA ASN A 27 -3.64 -9.95 -2.14
C ASN A 27 -2.37 -10.82 -2.14
N ARG A 28 -1.18 -10.21 -2.22
CA ARG A 28 0.11 -10.92 -2.11
C ARG A 28 0.59 -11.09 -0.66
N GLY A 29 -0.22 -10.70 0.33
CA GLY A 29 0.09 -10.85 1.75
C GLY A 29 0.78 -9.65 2.37
N TYR A 30 0.87 -8.51 1.68
CA TYR A 30 1.30 -7.25 2.27
C TYR A 30 0.13 -6.53 2.93
N THR A 31 0.45 -5.54 3.77
CA THR A 31 -0.55 -4.71 4.44
C THR A 31 -0.22 -3.22 4.28
N LEU A 32 -1.22 -2.37 4.51
CA LEU A 32 -1.03 -0.93 4.62
C LEU A 32 -1.23 -0.50 6.08
N THR A 33 -0.24 0.19 6.63
CA THR A 33 -0.35 0.79 7.97
C THR A 33 -0.70 2.27 7.85
N LEU A 34 -1.71 2.70 8.60
CA LEU A 34 -2.15 4.08 8.67
C LEU A 34 -2.17 4.58 10.12
N LYS A 35 -1.85 5.86 10.32
CA LYS A 35 -2.06 6.58 11.57
C LYS A 35 -2.97 7.77 11.29
N ALA A 36 -4.11 7.85 11.99
CA ALA A 36 -5.12 8.89 11.76
C ALA A 36 -5.49 9.07 10.28
N GLY A 37 -5.72 7.96 9.56
CA GLY A 37 -6.09 7.95 8.15
C GLY A 37 -4.97 8.27 7.16
N LYS A 38 -3.74 8.50 7.62
CA LYS A 38 -2.56 8.77 6.76
C LYS A 38 -1.64 7.56 6.68
N ILE A 39 -1.15 7.25 5.48
CA ILE A 39 -0.21 6.15 5.25
C ILE A 39 1.11 6.41 5.99
N VAL A 40 1.56 5.39 6.73
CA VAL A 40 2.85 5.39 7.42
C VAL A 40 3.84 4.59 6.59
N LYS A 41 4.92 5.23 6.15
CA LYS A 41 5.97 4.62 5.31
C LYS A 41 7.25 4.28 6.07
N SER A 42 7.35 4.66 7.34
CA SER A 42 8.52 4.42 8.19
C SER A 42 8.10 4.26 9.64
N ALA A 43 8.66 3.24 10.31
CA ALA A 43 8.46 3.01 11.74
C ALA A 43 9.01 4.17 12.61
N ALA A 44 9.92 4.99 12.07
CA ALA A 44 10.43 6.17 12.77
C ALA A 44 9.32 7.21 13.05
N LEU A 45 8.24 7.23 12.25
CA LEU A 45 7.12 8.17 12.38
C LEU A 45 6.08 7.74 13.44
N LEU A 46 6.28 6.59 14.06
CA LEU A 46 5.38 6.01 15.06
C LEU A 46 6.02 6.06 16.45
N GLY A 47 5.21 6.17 17.48
CA GLY A 47 5.59 6.14 18.89
C GLY A 47 4.93 4.98 19.63
N VAL A 48 5.49 4.62 20.78
CA VAL A 48 4.81 3.73 21.73
C VAL A 48 3.48 4.38 22.14
N ASN A 49 2.45 3.57 22.31
CA ASN A 49 1.06 3.93 22.54
C ASN A 49 0.29 4.54 21.37
N ASP A 50 0.90 4.75 20.21
CA ASP A 50 0.14 5.16 19.02
C ASP A 50 -0.88 4.09 18.62
N GLU A 51 -2.06 4.56 18.21
CA GLU A 51 -3.06 3.75 17.52
C GLU A 51 -2.84 3.83 16.01
N ILE A 52 -2.86 2.66 15.39
CA ILE A 52 -2.70 2.48 13.95
C ILE A 52 -3.84 1.62 13.40
N GLU A 53 -4.21 1.86 12.14
CA GLU A 53 -5.06 0.99 11.35
C GLU A 53 -4.17 0.17 10.40
N THR A 54 -4.35 -1.14 10.39
CA THR A 54 -3.70 -2.02 9.41
C THR A 54 -4.76 -2.56 8.47
N ARG A 55 -4.60 -2.31 7.16
CA ARG A 55 -5.49 -2.81 6.11
C ARG A 55 -4.88 -4.02 5.42
N PHE A 56 -5.68 -5.07 5.32
CA PHE A 56 -5.44 -6.31 4.62
C PHE A 56 -6.30 -6.35 3.35
N ALA A 57 -6.15 -7.41 2.55
CA ALA A 57 -6.98 -7.61 1.37
C ALA A 57 -8.47 -7.84 1.70
N ASP A 58 -8.74 -8.45 2.85
CA ASP A 58 -10.05 -8.93 3.28
C ASP A 58 -10.67 -8.09 4.42
N GLY A 59 -9.98 -7.04 4.88
CA GLY A 59 -10.48 -6.23 5.97
C GLY A 59 -9.45 -5.29 6.56
N LYS A 60 -9.77 -4.77 7.74
CA LYS A 60 -8.91 -3.84 8.48
C LYS A 60 -9.04 -4.07 9.98
N ILE A 61 -7.95 -3.82 10.71
CA ILE A 61 -7.91 -3.90 12.17
C ILE A 61 -7.32 -2.62 12.74
N GLN A 62 -7.60 -2.39 14.02
CA GLN A 62 -6.91 -1.38 14.83
C GLN A 62 -5.88 -2.06 15.73
N SER A 63 -4.76 -1.39 15.98
CA SER A 63 -3.68 -1.90 16.82
C SER A 63 -3.03 -0.75 17.59
N LYS A 64 -2.48 -1.06 18.77
CA LYS A 64 -1.73 -0.13 19.59
C LYS A 64 -0.27 -0.59 19.69
N ILE A 65 0.66 0.34 19.47
CA ILE A 65 2.09 0.04 19.52
C ILE A 65 2.53 -0.10 20.98
N THR A 66 3.07 -1.25 21.34
CA THR A 66 3.52 -1.54 22.72
C THR A 66 5.03 -1.40 22.89
N LYS A 67 5.81 -1.58 21.81
CA LYS A 67 7.28 -1.52 21.81
C LYS A 67 7.79 -1.07 20.44
N LYS A 68 8.98 -0.43 20.42
CA LYS A 68 9.78 -0.19 19.21
C LYS A 68 11.17 -0.81 19.40
N GLU A 69 11.77 -1.26 18.29
CA GLU A 69 13.15 -1.74 18.20
C GLU A 69 14.02 -0.71 17.48
#